data_AF-A0A1V6LR86-F1
#
_entry.id   AF-A0A1V6LR86-F1
#
_cell.length_a   1.000
_cell.length_b   1.000
_cell.length_c   1.000
_cell.angle_alpha   90.00
_cell.angle_beta   90.00
_cell.angle_gamma   90.00
#
_symmetry.space_group_name_H-M   'P 1'
#
loop_
_entity.id
_entity.type
_entity.pdbx_description
1 polymer ?
#
loop_
_entity_poly.entity_id
_entity_poly.type
_entity_poly.pdbx_seq_one_letter_code
_entity_poly.pdbx_strand_id
1 'polypeptide(L)'
;MRPLEIGDKVYNVKQNGFADFKRYSFSVVVELTKTLAVLKNGVRLINVPKESFIMEDVGYSVYRKKGVHWHLVSLNAIRSAQIENRRIAAHDWFKEKEFTVEEMIKVHDLLKG
;
A
#
# COMPACT_ATOMS: atom_id res chain seq x y z
N MET A 1 -16.25 -7.25 13.26
CA MET A 1 -16.04 -6.09 12.37
C MET A 1 -16.65 -4.87 13.01
N ARG A 2 -15.95 -3.72 13.05
CA ARG A 2 -16.49 -2.47 13.65
C ARG A 2 -16.45 -1.32 12.65
N PRO A 3 -17.24 -0.25 12.82
CA PRO A 3 -16.99 1.01 12.13
C PRO A 3 -15.62 1.60 12.50
N LEU A 4 -15.08 2.44 11.63
CA LEU A 4 -13.89 3.24 11.87
C LEU A 4 -14.15 4.32 12.93
N GLU A 5 -13.11 4.60 13.69
CA GLU A 5 -13.01 5.61 14.74
C GLU A 5 -11.93 6.64 14.39
N ILE A 6 -12.02 7.85 14.97
CA ILE A 6 -10.97 8.86 14.79
C ILE A 6 -9.67 8.34 15.40
N GLY A 7 -8.57 8.50 14.65
CA GLY A 7 -7.26 7.98 15.04
C GLY A 7 -6.94 6.60 14.47
N ASP A 8 -7.92 5.89 13.90
CA ASP A 8 -7.66 4.61 13.22
C ASP A 8 -6.67 4.79 12.08
N LYS A 9 -5.62 3.97 12.09
CA LYS A 9 -4.65 3.88 11.00
C LYS A 9 -5.18 2.90 9.97
N VAL A 10 -5.21 3.34 8.72
CA VAL A 10 -5.69 2.53 7.60
C VAL A 10 -4.67 2.49 6.47
N TYR A 11 -4.72 1.43 5.66
CA TYR A 11 -3.90 1.27 4.48
C TYR A 11 -4.71 0.84 3.26
N ASN A 12 -4.22 1.17 2.08
CA ASN A 12 -4.71 0.68 0.79
C ASN A 12 -3.53 0.14 -0.01
N VAL A 13 -3.80 -0.87 -0.84
CA VAL A 13 -2.81 -1.43 -1.75
C VAL A 13 -3.33 -1.26 -3.18
N LYS A 14 -2.44 -0.82 -4.07
CA LYS A 14 -2.70 -0.77 -5.51
C LYS A 14 -1.61 -1.53 -6.25
N GLN A 15 -2.01 -2.24 -7.29
CA GLN A 15 -1.11 -2.90 -8.22
C GLN A 15 -1.29 -2.20 -9.57
N ASN A 16 -0.22 -1.63 -10.11
CA ASN A 16 -0.27 -0.91 -11.39
C ASN A 16 0.57 -1.68 -12.44
N GLY A 17 -0.10 -2.38 -13.36
CA GLY A 17 0.51 -2.95 -14.57
C GLY A 17 1.37 -4.21 -14.37
N PHE A 18 2.05 -4.63 -15.45
CA PHE A 18 2.79 -5.90 -15.59
C PHE A 18 4.05 -6.04 -14.72
N ALA A 19 4.60 -4.94 -14.20
CA ALA A 19 5.65 -5.00 -13.18
C ALA A 19 4.95 -5.14 -11.83
N ASP A 20 4.99 -6.35 -11.26
CA ASP A 20 4.14 -6.92 -10.21
C ASP A 20 4.18 -6.22 -8.82
N PHE A 21 4.56 -4.94 -8.76
CA PHE A 21 4.76 -4.21 -7.51
C PHE A 21 3.45 -3.80 -6.85
N LYS A 22 3.35 -4.08 -5.54
CA LYS A 22 2.23 -3.66 -4.68
C LYS A 22 2.55 -2.33 -4.00
N ARG A 23 1.86 -1.27 -4.39
CA ARG A 23 2.04 0.06 -3.79
C ARG A 23 1.11 0.25 -2.61
N TYR A 24 1.70 0.30 -1.41
CA TYR A 24 1.00 0.56 -0.17
C TYR A 24 0.84 2.06 0.07
N SER A 25 -0.35 2.48 0.47
CA SER A 25 -0.66 3.83 0.92
C SER A 25 -1.20 3.77 2.34
N PHE A 26 -0.76 4.67 3.21
CA PHE A 26 -1.19 4.73 4.61
C PHE A 26 -1.85 6.08 4.91
N SER A 27 -2.81 6.07 5.82
CA SER A 27 -3.48 7.28 6.29
C SER A 27 -4.10 7.05 7.67
N VAL A 28 -4.67 8.10 8.23
CA VAL A 28 -5.32 8.08 9.54
C VAL A 28 -6.70 8.71 9.42
N VAL A 29 -7.71 8.15 10.09
CA VAL A 29 -9.04 8.75 10.18
C VAL A 29 -8.96 10.01 11.05
N VAL A 30 -9.39 11.14 10.50
CA VAL A 30 -9.34 12.45 11.18
C VAL A 30 -10.72 13.02 11.49
N GLU A 31 -11.75 12.57 10.79
CA GLU A 31 -13.13 13.06 10.95
C GLU A 31 -14.12 11.94 10.65
N LEU A 32 -15.24 11.93 11.37
CA LEU A 32 -16.37 11.03 11.13
C LEU A 32 -17.64 11.84 10.86
N THR A 33 -18.43 11.36 9.92
CA THR A 33 -19.81 11.81 9.68
C THR A 33 -20.77 10.65 9.98
N LYS A 34 -22.08 10.86 9.79
CA LYS A 34 -23.08 9.81 9.97
C LYS A 34 -22.79 8.53 9.16
N THR A 35 -22.18 8.66 7.97
CA THR A 35 -21.99 7.52 7.05
C THR A 35 -20.58 7.37 6.51
N LEU A 36 -19.71 8.36 6.71
CA LEU A 36 -18.36 8.39 6.14
C LEU A 36 -17.30 8.61 7.22
N ALA A 37 -16.13 8.03 6.98
CA ALA A 37 -14.88 8.36 7.66
C ALA A 37 -13.96 9.13 6.70
N VAL A 38 -13.41 10.25 7.13
CA VAL A 38 -12.49 11.07 6.35
C VAL A 38 -11.06 10.80 6.81
N LEU A 39 -10.19 10.48 5.87
CA LEU A 39 -8.78 10.24 6.11
C LEU A 39 -7.98 11.54 6.00
N LYS A 40 -6.82 11.61 6.66
CA LYS A 40 -5.90 12.76 6.64
C LYS A 40 -5.51 13.23 5.24
N ASN A 41 -5.45 12.30 4.28
CA ASN A 41 -5.17 12.57 2.86
C ASN A 41 -6.41 12.97 2.04
N GLY A 42 -7.54 13.28 2.69
CA GLY A 42 -8.78 13.73 2.05
C GLY A 42 -9.65 12.62 1.46
N VAL A 43 -9.22 11.35 1.54
CA VAL A 43 -10.02 10.21 1.08
C VAL A 43 -11.21 10.02 2.02
N ARG A 44 -12.40 9.79 1.44
CA ARG A 44 -13.62 9.50 2.19
C ARG A 44 -13.99 8.03 2.02
N LEU A 45 -14.15 7.32 3.14
CA LEU A 45 -14.53 5.92 3.20
C LEU A 45 -15.98 5.80 3.65
N ILE A 46 -16.73 4.85 3.10
CA ILE A 46 -18.03 4.46 3.66
C ILE A 46 -17.75 3.77 4.99
N ASN A 47 -18.28 4.30 6.09
CA ASN A 47 -18.02 3.82 7.44
C ASN A 47 -18.86 2.58 7.80
N VAL A 48 -18.92 1.63 6.86
CA VAL A 48 -19.59 0.36 7.01
C VAL A 48 -18.59 -0.71 6.60
N PRO A 49 -18.12 -1.55 7.54
CA PRO A 49 -17.17 -2.59 7.22
C PRO A 49 -17.77 -3.60 6.23
N LYS A 50 -16.95 -4.09 5.31
CA LYS A 50 -17.30 -5.15 4.36
C LYS A 50 -16.22 -6.19 4.32
N GLU A 51 -16.59 -7.43 4.05
CA GLU A 51 -15.63 -8.46 3.69
C GLU A 51 -14.94 -8.08 2.38
N SER A 52 -13.61 -8.04 2.40
CA SER A 52 -12.83 -7.89 1.18
C SER A 52 -12.50 -9.27 0.62
N PHE A 53 -13.13 -9.61 -0.49
CA PHE A 53 -12.85 -10.85 -1.23
C PHE A 53 -11.42 -10.92 -1.80
N ILE A 54 -10.67 -9.82 -1.77
CA ILE A 54 -9.31 -9.72 -2.35
C ILE A 54 -8.22 -9.99 -1.30
N MET A 55 -8.45 -9.61 -0.04
CA MET A 55 -7.42 -9.68 1.02
C MET A 55 -7.85 -10.49 2.24
N GLU A 56 -9.03 -11.12 2.22
CA GLU A 56 -9.60 -11.86 3.36
C GLU A 56 -9.60 -11.01 4.66
N ASP A 57 -9.75 -9.69 4.51
CA ASP A 57 -9.68 -8.70 5.60
C ASP A 57 -10.87 -7.74 5.51
N VAL A 58 -11.17 -7.03 6.60
CA VAL A 58 -12.22 -6.03 6.66
C VAL A 58 -11.81 -4.82 5.82
N GLY A 59 -12.62 -4.52 4.79
CA GLY A 59 -12.44 -3.38 3.91
C GLY A 59 -13.50 -2.30 4.12
N TYR A 60 -13.10 -1.05 3.92
CA TYR A 60 -13.97 0.11 3.85
C TYR A 60 -13.85 0.73 2.47
N SER A 61 -14.95 0.72 1.71
CA SER A 61 -14.95 1.18 0.33
C SER A 61 -14.80 2.70 0.25
N VAL A 62 -14.05 3.18 -0.73
CA VAL A 62 -13.97 4.62 -1.03
C VAL A 62 -15.32 5.13 -1.54
N TYR A 63 -15.77 6.27 -1.01
CA TYR A 63 -17.01 6.92 -1.43
C TYR A 63 -16.96 7.23 -2.93
N ARG A 64 -18.02 6.84 -3.67
CA ARG A 64 -18.13 6.90 -5.14
C ARG A 64 -17.14 6.02 -5.93
N LYS A 65 -16.28 5.23 -5.28
CA LYS A 65 -15.34 4.30 -5.92
C LYS A 65 -15.36 2.95 -5.19
N LYS A 66 -16.50 2.24 -5.29
CA LYS A 66 -16.79 1.03 -4.51
C LYS A 66 -15.78 -0.13 -4.71
N GLY A 67 -15.02 -0.14 -5.81
CA GLY A 67 -13.97 -1.15 -6.04
C GLY A 67 -12.66 -0.90 -5.29
N VAL A 68 -12.46 0.30 -4.71
CA VAL A 68 -11.25 0.65 -3.97
C VAL A 68 -11.54 0.55 -2.47
N HIS A 69 -10.72 -0.23 -1.77
CA HIS A 69 -10.91 -0.52 -0.34
C HIS A 69 -9.70 -0.08 0.47
N TRP A 70 -9.96 0.44 1.67
CA TRP A 70 -8.97 0.66 2.70
C TRP A 70 -9.21 -0.32 3.85
N HIS A 71 -8.14 -0.72 4.53
CA HIS A 71 -8.13 -1.75 5.57
C HIS A 71 -7.48 -1.20 6.82
N LEU A 72 -7.81 -1.74 8.01
CA LEU A 72 -7.14 -1.35 9.25
C LEU A 72 -5.68 -1.80 9.22
N VAL A 73 -4.76 -0.94 9.67
CA VAL A 73 -3.34 -1.27 9.70
C VAL A 73 -3.09 -2.40 10.71
N SER A 74 -2.48 -3.46 10.23
CA SER A 74 -1.94 -4.56 11.03
C SER A 74 -0.41 -4.58 10.96
N LEU A 75 0.24 -5.30 11.89
CA LEU A 75 1.68 -5.53 11.85
C LEU A 75 2.11 -6.22 10.54
N ASN A 76 1.29 -7.15 10.03
CA ASN A 76 1.56 -7.82 8.77
C ASN A 76 1.50 -6.84 7.58
N ALA A 77 0.51 -5.93 7.55
CA ALA A 77 0.44 -4.90 6.52
C ALA A 77 1.68 -3.99 6.50
N ILE A 78 2.18 -3.60 7.68
CA ILE A 78 3.42 -2.80 7.79
C ILE A 78 4.62 -3.58 7.26
N ARG A 79 4.79 -4.84 7.67
CA ARG A 79 5.92 -5.69 7.23
C ARG A 79 5.90 -5.89 5.71
N SER A 80 4.74 -6.21 5.15
CA SER A 80 4.57 -6.38 3.70
C SER A 80 4.90 -5.10 2.94
N ALA A 81 4.43 -3.94 3.41
CA ALA A 81 4.76 -2.66 2.81
C ALA A 81 6.26 -2.35 2.85
N GLN A 82 6.96 -2.68 3.95
CA GLN A 82 8.40 -2.48 4.05
C GLN A 82 9.18 -3.35 3.06
N ILE A 83 8.83 -4.63 2.92
CA ILE A 83 9.45 -5.54 1.95
C ILE A 83 9.26 -5.01 0.54
N GLU A 84 8.04 -4.61 0.21
CA GLU A 84 7.68 -4.17 -1.12
C GLU A 84 8.31 -2.83 -1.48
N ASN A 85 8.39 -1.88 -0.54
CA ASN A 85 9.11 -0.64 -0.74
C ASN A 85 10.60 -0.85 -0.99
N ARG A 86 11.24 -1.85 -0.34
CA ARG A 86 12.64 -2.20 -0.64
C ARG A 86 12.80 -2.75 -2.05
N ARG A 87 11.87 -3.58 -2.52
CA ARG A 87 11.88 -4.12 -3.89
C ARG A 87 11.76 -3.00 -4.92
N ILE A 88 10.81 -2.09 -4.72
CA ILE A 88 10.61 -0.91 -5.57
C ILE A 88 11.88 -0.05 -5.57
N ALA A 89 12.44 0.26 -4.39
CA ALA A 89 13.64 1.09 -4.30
C ALA A 89 14.86 0.45 -5.00
N ALA A 90 15.05 -0.87 -4.85
CA ALA A 90 16.12 -1.58 -5.54
C ALA A 90 15.92 -1.56 -7.06
N HIS A 91 14.71 -1.87 -7.53
CA HIS A 91 14.36 -1.84 -8.95
C HIS A 91 14.57 -0.44 -9.55
N ASP A 92 14.05 0.60 -8.89
CA ASP A 92 14.16 1.98 -9.35
C ASP A 92 15.61 2.44 -9.37
N TRP A 93 16.41 2.09 -8.36
CA TRP A 93 17.85 2.37 -8.35
C TRP A 93 18.58 1.72 -9.53
N PHE A 94 18.34 0.43 -9.80
CA PHE A 94 18.94 -0.26 -10.94
C PHE A 94 18.51 0.32 -12.29
N LYS A 95 17.28 0.83 -12.39
CA LYS A 95 16.74 1.40 -13.62
C LYS A 95 17.27 2.81 -13.88
N GLU A 96 17.47 3.60 -12.84
CA GLU A 96 17.92 5.00 -12.93
C GLU A 96 19.45 5.14 -12.96
N LYS A 97 20.18 4.18 -12.38
CA LYS A 97 21.65 4.19 -12.36
C LYS A 97 22.20 3.86 -13.74
N GLU A 98 22.95 4.79 -14.32
CA GLU A 98 23.87 4.48 -15.42
C GLU A 98 25.11 3.78 -14.85
N PHE A 99 25.33 2.55 -15.30
CA PHE A 99 26.47 1.74 -14.90
C PHE A 99 27.61 1.89 -15.90
N THR A 100 28.82 2.04 -15.37
CA THR A 100 30.05 1.82 -16.14
C THR A 100 30.29 0.32 -16.35
N VAL A 101 31.11 -0.03 -17.34
CA VAL A 101 31.48 -1.43 -17.60
C VAL A 101 32.12 -2.08 -16.37
N GLU A 102 32.96 -1.34 -15.63
CA GLU A 102 33.60 -1.85 -14.41
C GLU A 102 32.58 -2.15 -13.30
N GLU A 103 31.59 -1.26 -13.09
CA GLU A 103 30.52 -1.50 -12.13
C GLU A 103 29.64 -2.69 -12.54
N MET A 104 29.36 -2.85 -13.84
CA MET A 104 28.63 -4.01 -14.36
C MET A 104 29.37 -5.32 -14.08
N ILE A 105 30.69 -5.36 -14.30
CA ILE A 105 31.53 -6.53 -13.99
C ILE A 105 31.47 -6.84 -12.49
N LYS A 106 31.62 -5.83 -11.63
CA LYS A 106 31.55 -6.01 -10.16
C LYS A 106 30.20 -6.58 -9.72
N VAL A 107 29.09 -6.05 -10.23
CA VAL A 107 27.74 -6.54 -9.91
C VAL A 107 27.55 -7.97 -10.42
N HIS A 108 27.98 -8.26 -11.65
CA HIS A 108 27.92 -9.60 -12.23
C HIS A 108 28.68 -10.62 -11.36
N ASP A 109 29.92 -10.32 -10.99
CA ASP A 109 30.75 -11.25 -10.22
C ASP A 109 30.21 -11.47 -8.81
N LEU A 110 29.64 -10.43 -8.19
CA LEU A 110 28.99 -10.53 -6.87
C LEU A 110 27.73 -11.40 -6.89
N LEU A 111 26.95 -11.36 -7.97
CA LEU A 111 25.69 -12.11 -8.08
C LEU A 111 25.87 -13.54 -8.63
N LYS A 112 27.02 -13.83 -9.24
CA LYS A 112 27.35 -15.15 -9.81
C LYS A 112 28.04 -16.09 -8.81
N GLY A 113 28.64 -15.54 -7.74
CA GLY A 113 29.22 -16.30 -6.63
C GLY A 113 28.17 -16.95 -5.74
#